data_AF-A0A1C0YEE6-F1
#
_entry.id   AF-A0A1C0YEE6-F1
#
_cell.length_a   1.000
_cell.length_b   1.000
_cell.length_c   1.000
_cell.angle_alpha   90.00
_cell.angle_beta   90.00
_cell.angle_gamma   90.00
#
_symmetry.space_group_name_H-M   'P 1'
#
loop_
_entity.id
_entity.type
_entity.pdbx_description
1 polymer ?
#
loop_
_entity_poly.entity_id
_entity_poly.type
_entity_poly.pdbx_seq_one_letter_code
_entity_poly.pdbx_strand_id
1 'polypeptide(L)'
;MKKWLLPLIAALFLAACSDEETTPTDATSFESVIDNNVIDIYPVDEPNEDVQSIIDITENTTFASFIYSMSDVSYLLLNSSEHVSITADDNERVLSIHLTRGEQKTGDIETEVYAVSFTHTYDTIKLFEGGKEIPFDIWTE
;
A
#
# COMPACT_ATOMS: atom_id res chain seq x y z
N MET A 1 -21.66 29.11 70.39
CA MET A 1 -22.70 29.65 69.48
C MET A 1 -22.92 28.60 68.40
N LYS A 2 -24.13 28.02 68.22
CA LYS A 2 -25.10 28.35 67.14
C LYS A 2 -24.39 28.26 65.76
N LYS A 3 -24.75 27.45 64.75
CA LYS A 3 -25.98 26.78 64.27
C LYS A 3 -25.50 25.67 63.28
N TRP A 4 -26.09 24.47 63.21
CA TRP A 4 -27.06 24.08 62.17
C TRP A 4 -26.85 24.73 60.80
N LEU A 5 -26.71 23.93 59.74
CA LEU A 5 -27.57 23.96 58.53
C LEU A 5 -27.04 22.96 57.47
N LEU A 6 -27.82 21.92 57.18
CA LEU A 6 -27.99 21.41 55.81
C LEU A 6 -29.10 22.26 55.18
N PRO A 7 -28.95 22.75 53.94
CA PRO A 7 -29.86 22.31 52.85
C PRO A 7 -29.15 22.32 51.47
N LEU A 8 -29.40 21.36 50.58
CA LEU A 8 -30.50 21.35 49.59
C LEU A 8 -30.72 22.71 48.91
N ILE A 9 -30.42 22.83 47.61
CA ILE A 9 -31.21 23.61 46.63
C ILE A 9 -30.85 23.09 45.23
N ALA A 10 -31.88 22.54 44.59
CA ALA A 10 -32.00 22.44 43.16
C ALA A 10 -32.50 23.78 42.61
N ALA A 11 -32.01 24.24 41.47
CA ALA A 11 -32.77 25.09 40.58
C ALA A 11 -32.14 25.11 39.18
N LEU A 12 -32.98 24.75 38.21
CA LEU A 12 -32.79 24.89 36.77
C LEU A 12 -32.43 26.32 36.37
N PHE A 13 -31.60 26.45 35.34
CA PHE A 13 -31.71 27.51 34.32
C PHE A 13 -31.49 26.82 32.96
N LEU A 14 -32.60 26.61 32.24
CA LEU A 14 -33.00 27.33 31.02
C LEU A 14 -32.31 26.81 29.76
N ALA A 15 -33.16 26.22 28.91
CA ALA A 15 -32.92 25.99 27.50
C ALA A 15 -32.51 27.30 26.79
N ALA A 16 -31.55 27.17 25.88
CA ALA A 16 -31.51 27.95 24.66
C ALA A 16 -30.71 27.16 23.62
N CYS A 17 -31.37 26.82 22.52
CA CYS A 17 -30.76 26.31 21.30
C CYS A 17 -29.55 27.15 20.89
N SER A 18 -28.48 26.48 20.51
CA SER A 18 -27.81 26.84 19.27
C SER A 18 -27.36 25.53 18.64
N ASP A 19 -27.89 25.26 17.45
CA ASP A 19 -27.30 24.33 16.50
C ASP A 19 -25.83 24.69 16.34
N GLU A 20 -24.97 23.73 16.61
CA GLU A 20 -23.69 23.48 15.93
C GLU A 20 -23.09 22.24 16.60
N GLU A 21 -23.59 21.08 16.19
CA GLU A 21 -22.92 19.81 16.47
C GLU A 21 -21.60 19.82 15.69
N THR A 22 -20.55 20.28 16.36
CA THR A 22 -19.17 20.10 15.90
C THR A 22 -18.82 18.63 16.10
N THR A 23 -19.16 17.82 15.10
CA THR A 23 -18.57 16.49 14.96
C THR A 23 -17.06 16.65 14.71
N PRO A 24 -16.21 15.84 15.37
CA PRO A 24 -14.78 15.87 15.11
C PRO A 24 -14.52 15.56 13.63
N THR A 25 -13.68 16.39 13.00
CA THR A 25 -13.15 16.18 11.66
C THR A 25 -12.25 14.94 11.68
N ASP A 26 -12.88 13.79 11.54
CA ASP A 26 -12.25 12.49 11.42
C ASP A 26 -12.26 12.09 9.94
N ALA A 27 -11.11 11.60 9.48
CA ALA A 27 -10.79 11.09 8.15
C ALA A 27 -11.21 11.96 6.96
N THR A 28 -10.22 12.53 6.28
CA THR A 28 -10.30 12.95 4.88
C THR A 28 -10.89 11.80 4.06
N SER A 29 -12.19 11.87 3.78
CA SER A 29 -12.86 10.99 2.85
C SER A 29 -12.27 11.27 1.48
N PHE A 30 -11.34 10.43 1.05
CA PHE A 30 -11.10 10.27 -0.37
C PHE A 30 -12.39 9.65 -0.92
N GLU A 31 -13.15 10.44 -1.67
CA GLU A 31 -14.17 9.89 -2.56
C GLU A 31 -13.44 8.96 -3.52
N SER A 32 -13.50 7.66 -3.23
CA SER A 32 -13.14 6.62 -4.19
C SER A 32 -14.14 6.75 -5.33
N VAL A 33 -13.75 7.48 -6.37
CA VAL A 33 -14.33 7.27 -7.70
C VAL A 33 -14.12 5.79 -7.99
N ILE A 34 -15.21 5.05 -8.15
CA ILE A 34 -15.15 3.64 -8.53
C ILE A 34 -14.66 3.62 -9.99
N ASP A 35 -13.35 3.57 -10.16
CA ASP A 35 -12.70 3.16 -11.38
C ASP A 35 -12.47 1.65 -11.25
N ASN A 36 -13.01 0.85 -12.18
CA ASN A 36 -12.99 -0.61 -12.05
C ASN A 36 -11.60 -1.24 -12.33
N ASN A 37 -10.53 -0.43 -12.38
CA ASN A 37 -9.15 -0.79 -12.68
C ASN A 37 -8.18 -0.37 -11.54
N VAL A 38 -8.50 -0.70 -10.29
CA VAL A 38 -7.58 -0.44 -9.18
C VAL A 38 -6.50 -1.51 -9.16
N ILE A 39 -5.29 -1.14 -9.61
CA ILE A 39 -4.05 -1.87 -9.31
C ILE A 39 -3.45 -1.21 -8.08
N ASP A 40 -3.33 -1.97 -6.99
CA ASP A 40 -2.71 -1.49 -5.75
C ASP A 40 -1.31 -2.10 -5.61
N ILE A 41 -0.31 -1.23 -5.41
CA ILE A 41 1.06 -1.63 -5.16
C ILE A 41 1.54 -0.95 -3.88
N TYR A 42 2.02 -1.74 -2.91
CA TYR A 42 2.51 -1.22 -1.64
C TYR A 42 3.70 -2.03 -1.12
N PRO A 43 4.64 -1.38 -0.41
CA PRO A 43 5.81 -2.05 0.15
C PRO A 43 5.41 -3.04 1.25
N VAL A 44 6.18 -4.12 1.35
CA VAL A 44 6.04 -5.17 2.37
C VAL A 44 7.35 -5.29 3.13
N ASP A 45 7.32 -4.92 4.41
CA ASP A 45 8.52 -4.96 5.27
C ASP A 45 8.82 -6.39 5.77
N GLU A 46 7.78 -7.19 6.01
CA GLU A 46 7.88 -8.56 6.52
C GLU A 46 7.07 -9.51 5.62
N PRO A 47 7.68 -10.11 4.59
CA PRO A 47 6.99 -11.08 3.74
C PRO A 47 6.64 -12.37 4.49
N ASN A 48 5.64 -13.09 4.01
CA ASN A 48 5.29 -14.41 4.55
C ASN A 48 6.39 -15.45 4.23
N GLU A 49 6.31 -16.63 4.84
CA GLU A 49 7.33 -17.69 4.72
C GLU A 49 7.54 -18.17 3.27
N ASP A 50 6.47 -18.24 2.47
CA ASP A 50 6.52 -18.69 1.08
C ASP A 50 7.26 -17.67 0.19
N VAL A 51 6.92 -16.38 0.34
CA VAL A 51 7.60 -15.28 -0.35
C VAL A 51 9.05 -15.17 0.11
N GLN A 52 9.31 -15.31 1.40
CA GLN A 52 10.68 -15.31 1.94
C GLN A 52 11.53 -16.44 1.36
N SER A 53 10.95 -17.63 1.19
CA SER A 53 11.64 -18.77 0.58
C SER A 53 12.03 -18.49 -0.87
N ILE A 54 11.21 -17.76 -1.63
CA ILE A 54 11.54 -17.35 -3.00
C ILE A 54 12.62 -16.26 -2.99
N ILE A 55 12.57 -15.30 -2.07
CA ILE A 55 13.60 -14.28 -1.90
C ILE A 55 14.96 -14.94 -1.64
N ASP A 56 15.02 -15.93 -0.75
CA ASP A 56 16.26 -16.61 -0.36
C ASP A 56 16.93 -17.40 -1.52
N ILE A 57 16.16 -17.81 -2.54
CA ILE A 57 16.68 -18.51 -3.72
C ILE A 57 16.86 -17.60 -4.94
N THR A 58 16.26 -16.41 -4.93
CA THR A 58 16.37 -15.45 -6.02
C THR A 58 17.75 -14.80 -5.96
N GLU A 59 18.52 -14.89 -7.05
CA GLU A 59 19.83 -14.25 -7.08
C GLU A 59 19.69 -12.73 -7.01
N ASN A 60 20.46 -12.10 -6.13
CA ASN A 60 20.52 -10.63 -5.96
C ASN A 60 21.05 -9.91 -7.21
N THR A 61 21.48 -10.65 -8.25
CA THR A 61 21.95 -10.16 -9.54
C THR A 61 20.80 -9.85 -10.50
N THR A 62 19.64 -10.52 -10.36
CA THR A 62 18.44 -10.24 -11.15
C THR A 62 17.78 -8.97 -10.62
N PHE A 63 17.67 -7.93 -11.44
CA PHE A 63 17.11 -6.65 -11.01
C PHE A 63 15.65 -6.74 -10.54
N ALA A 64 14.82 -7.51 -11.24
CA ALA A 64 13.41 -7.65 -10.90
C ALA A 64 12.94 -9.11 -11.03
N SER A 65 12.12 -9.55 -10.08
CA SER A 65 11.41 -10.84 -10.12
C SER A 65 9.96 -10.64 -9.72
N PHE A 66 9.06 -11.46 -10.25
CA PHE A 66 7.64 -11.37 -10.00
C PHE A 66 7.10 -12.72 -9.54
N ILE A 67 6.55 -12.78 -8.34
CA ILE A 67 5.84 -13.93 -7.81
C ILE A 67 4.36 -13.74 -8.15
N TYR A 68 3.88 -14.50 -9.13
CA TYR A 68 2.51 -14.42 -9.62
C TYR A 68 1.61 -15.43 -8.90
N SER A 69 0.54 -14.94 -8.30
CA SER A 69 -0.55 -15.76 -7.76
C SER A 69 -1.89 -15.39 -8.42
N MET A 70 -2.66 -16.41 -8.82
CA MET A 70 -4.00 -16.23 -9.39
C MET A 70 -5.10 -16.10 -8.34
N SER A 71 -4.84 -16.61 -7.13
CA SER A 71 -5.86 -16.71 -6.06
C SER A 71 -5.58 -15.80 -4.87
N ASP A 72 -4.39 -15.22 -4.82
CA ASP A 72 -3.90 -14.39 -3.72
C ASP A 72 -3.12 -13.17 -4.26
N VAL A 73 -2.51 -12.42 -3.34
CA VAL A 73 -1.66 -11.28 -3.67
C VAL A 73 -0.40 -11.74 -4.42
N SER A 74 -0.08 -11.05 -5.52
CA SER A 74 1.19 -11.25 -6.23
C SER A 74 2.29 -10.36 -5.62
N TYR A 75 3.56 -10.66 -5.85
CA TYR A 75 4.68 -9.89 -5.29
C TYR A 75 5.71 -9.49 -6.35
N LEU A 76 6.16 -8.24 -6.29
CA LEU A 76 7.27 -7.73 -7.08
C LEU A 76 8.50 -7.60 -6.17
N LEU A 77 9.58 -8.28 -6.53
CA LEU A 77 10.88 -8.22 -5.87
C LEU A 77 11.82 -7.35 -6.71
N LEU A 78 12.43 -6.34 -6.10
CA LEU A 78 13.37 -5.43 -6.77
C LEU A 78 14.71 -5.43 -6.05
N ASN A 79 15.76 -5.87 -6.73
CA ASN A 79 17.12 -5.86 -6.23
C ASN A 79 17.81 -4.58 -6.71
N SER A 80 17.98 -3.61 -5.81
CA SER A 80 18.52 -2.30 -6.15
C SER A 80 19.36 -1.72 -5.00
N SER A 81 20.36 -0.91 -5.35
CA SER A 81 21.07 -0.03 -4.41
C SER A 81 20.44 1.37 -4.36
N GLU A 82 19.29 1.57 -4.98
CA GLU A 82 18.58 2.84 -5.11
C GLU A 82 17.12 2.61 -4.76
N HIS A 83 16.45 3.60 -4.16
CA HIS A 83 14.99 3.51 -4.00
C HIS A 83 14.33 3.44 -5.37
N VAL A 84 13.36 2.54 -5.54
CA VAL A 84 12.61 2.41 -6.78
C VAL A 84 11.16 2.87 -6.59
N SER A 85 10.75 3.86 -7.37
CA SER A 85 9.35 4.26 -7.47
C SER A 85 8.64 3.38 -8.49
N ILE A 86 7.45 2.90 -8.13
CA ILE A 86 6.66 1.99 -8.96
C ILE A 86 5.34 2.65 -9.33
N THR A 87 4.99 2.57 -10.60
CA THR A 87 3.64 2.83 -11.09
C THR A 87 3.20 1.65 -11.92
N ALA A 88 1.90 1.36 -11.96
CA ALA A 88 1.37 0.35 -12.85
C ALA A 88 0.16 0.90 -13.59
N ASP A 89 0.01 0.43 -14.81
CA ASP A 89 -1.18 0.59 -15.62
C ASP A 89 -1.52 -0.74 -16.27
N ASP A 90 -2.76 -0.88 -16.67
CA ASP A 90 -3.20 -2.00 -17.44
C ASP A 90 -3.96 -1.60 -18.70
N ASN A 91 -4.03 -2.57 -19.61
CA ASN A 91 -4.94 -2.53 -20.72
C ASN A 91 -5.44 -3.94 -21.01
N GLU A 92 -6.72 -4.17 -20.67
CA GLU A 92 -7.52 -5.40 -20.83
C GLU A 92 -6.88 -6.71 -20.32
N ARG A 93 -5.72 -7.09 -20.87
CA ARG A 93 -5.02 -8.36 -20.67
C ARG A 93 -3.54 -8.18 -20.34
N VAL A 94 -3.03 -6.95 -20.37
CA VAL A 94 -1.62 -6.65 -20.13
C VAL A 94 -1.49 -5.77 -18.90
N LEU A 95 -0.69 -6.22 -17.93
CA LEU A 95 -0.21 -5.42 -16.81
C LEU A 95 1.16 -4.83 -17.16
N SER A 96 1.26 -3.50 -17.16
CA SER A 96 2.50 -2.77 -17.37
C SER A 96 2.98 -2.18 -16.05
N ILE A 97 4.13 -2.62 -15.57
CA ILE A 97 4.78 -2.11 -14.37
C ILE A 97 5.95 -1.22 -14.77
N HIS A 98 5.93 0.03 -14.32
CA HIS A 98 6.92 1.04 -14.63
C HIS A 98 7.75 1.35 -13.40
N LEU A 99 9.06 1.20 -13.55
CA LEU A 99 10.08 1.36 -12.53
C LEU A 99 10.90 2.61 -12.82
N THR A 100 11.00 3.48 -11.82
CA THR A 100 11.83 4.68 -11.87
C THR A 100 12.82 4.62 -10.72
N ARG A 101 14.10 4.51 -11.03
CA ARG A 101 15.15 4.58 -10.01
C ARG A 101 15.29 6.01 -9.48
N GLY A 102 15.37 6.10 -8.17
CA GLY A 102 15.50 7.33 -7.41
C GLY A 102 16.91 7.54 -6.87
N GLU A 103 16.99 8.07 -5.67
CA GLU A 103 18.27 8.35 -5.02
C GLU A 103 18.97 7.07 -4.57
N GLN A 104 20.31 7.10 -4.62
CA GLN A 104 21.14 5.99 -4.19
C GLN A 104 21.03 5.78 -2.68
N LYS A 105 20.66 4.57 -2.28
CA LYS A 105 20.80 4.09 -0.91
C LYS A 105 22.29 3.85 -0.68
N THR A 106 22.81 4.39 0.41
CA THR A 106 24.19 4.10 0.82
C THR A 106 24.28 2.62 1.23
N GLY A 107 24.84 1.75 0.38
CA GLY A 107 25.02 0.35 0.74
C GLY A 107 25.13 -0.63 -0.42
N ASP A 108 24.99 -1.91 -0.07
CA ASP A 108 24.91 -3.05 -0.97
C ASP A 108 23.54 -3.11 -1.66
N ILE A 109 23.38 -4.02 -2.63
CA ILE A 109 22.08 -4.30 -3.26
C ILE A 109 21.17 -4.95 -2.22
N GLU A 110 20.00 -4.36 -1.99
CA GLU A 110 18.95 -4.89 -1.13
C GLU A 110 17.72 -5.28 -1.98
N THR A 111 16.98 -6.27 -1.49
CA THR A 111 15.70 -6.69 -2.09
C THR A 111 14.57 -5.89 -1.45
N GLU A 112 13.89 -5.08 -2.24
CA GLU A 112 12.62 -4.44 -1.86
C GLU A 112 11.46 -5.31 -2.33
N VAL A 113 10.48 -5.55 -1.45
CA VAL A 113 9.32 -6.40 -1.71
C VAL A 113 8.07 -5.53 -1.78
N TYR A 114 7.27 -5.71 -2.82
CA TYR A 114 6.01 -5.03 -2.99
C TYR A 114 4.89 -6.02 -3.24
N ALA A 115 3.81 -5.89 -2.49
CA ALA A 115 2.56 -6.57 -2.79
C ALA A 115 1.90 -5.88 -3.98
N VAL A 116 1.38 -6.68 -4.92
CA VAL A 116 0.70 -6.26 -6.13
C VAL A 116 -0.68 -6.92 -6.14
N SER A 117 -1.71 -6.11 -5.95
CA SER A 117 -3.11 -6.53 -5.98
C SER A 117 -3.79 -5.97 -7.21
N PHE A 118 -4.55 -6.81 -7.90
CA PHE A 118 -5.31 -6.45 -9.09
C PHE A 118 -6.64 -7.20 -9.12
N THR A 119 -7.65 -6.63 -9.75
CA THR A 119 -9.03 -7.15 -9.74
C THR A 119 -9.29 -8.24 -10.78
N HIS A 120 -8.38 -8.43 -11.73
CA HIS A 120 -8.50 -9.43 -12.80
C HIS A 120 -7.16 -10.04 -13.18
N THR A 121 -7.20 -11.22 -13.78
CA THR A 121 -6.00 -11.92 -14.25
C THR A 121 -5.48 -11.33 -15.55
N TYR A 122 -4.17 -11.11 -15.64
CA TYR A 122 -3.52 -10.66 -16.86
C TYR A 122 -2.93 -11.84 -17.66
N ASP A 123 -3.05 -11.78 -18.99
CA ASP A 123 -2.39 -12.73 -19.91
C ASP A 123 -0.89 -12.44 -20.03
N THR A 124 -0.49 -11.20 -19.76
CA THR A 124 0.90 -10.75 -19.92
C THR A 124 1.25 -9.72 -18.87
N ILE A 125 2.43 -9.86 -18.27
CA ILE A 125 3.03 -8.89 -17.36
C ILE A 125 4.29 -8.36 -18.03
N LYS A 126 4.45 -7.03 -18.02
CA LYS A 126 5.61 -6.34 -18.60
C LYS A 126 6.22 -5.42 -17.56
N LEU A 127 7.54 -5.41 -17.47
CA LEU A 127 8.28 -4.48 -16.64
C LEU A 127 9.05 -3.49 -17.52
N PHE A 128 9.00 -2.22 -17.16
CA PHE A 128 9.68 -1.14 -17.85
C PHE A 128 10.56 -0.36 -16.89
N GLU A 129 11.81 -0.09 -17.29
CA GLU A 129 12.72 0.79 -16.58
C GLU A 129 13.10 1.96 -17.49
N GLY A 130 12.88 3.20 -17.04
CA GLY A 130 13.20 4.39 -17.84
C GLY A 130 12.52 4.39 -19.23
N GLY A 131 11.34 3.77 -19.33
CA GLY A 131 10.57 3.65 -20.58
C GLY A 131 10.99 2.51 -21.51
N LYS A 132 11.90 1.62 -21.10
CA LYS A 132 12.31 0.45 -21.88
C LYS A 132 11.87 -0.83 -21.18
N GLU A 133 11.31 -1.76 -21.95
CA GLU A 133 10.95 -3.09 -21.44
C GLU A 133 12.23 -3.82 -20.99
N ILE A 134 12.20 -4.42 -19.80
CA ILE A 134 13.32 -5.14 -19.21
C ILE A 134 12.96 -6.61 -18.97
N PRO A 135 13.94 -7.53 -19.02
CA PRO A 135 13.72 -8.90 -18.60
C PRO A 135 13.55 -8.99 -17.08
N PHE A 136 12.75 -9.95 -16.64
CA PHE A 136 12.53 -10.27 -15.24
C PHE A 136 12.14 -11.75 -15.12
N ASP A 137 12.37 -12.33 -13.95
CA ASP A 137 11.97 -13.71 -13.68
C ASP A 137 10.53 -13.76 -13.16
N ILE A 138 9.78 -14.80 -13.56
CA ILE A 138 8.43 -15.06 -13.05
C ILE A 138 8.45 -16.37 -12.26
N TRP A 139 8.00 -16.28 -11.02
CA TRP A 139 7.75 -17.40 -10.13
C TRP A 139 6.24 -17.60 -10.04
N THR A 140 5.79 -18.85 -10.07
CA THR A 140 4.39 -19.21 -9.90
C THR A 140 4.27 -20.17 -8.73
N GLU A 141 3.30 -19.94 -7.86
CA GLU A 141 2.90 -20.88 -6.81
C GLU A 141 2.33 -22.19 -7.38
#